data_AF-A0A952D3J0-F1
#
_entry.id   AF-A0A952D3J0-F1
#
_cell.length_a   1.000
_cell.length_b   1.000
_cell.length_c   1.000
_cell.angle_alpha   90.00
_cell.angle_beta   90.00
_cell.angle_gamma   90.00
#
_symmetry.space_group_name_H-M   'P 1'
#
loop_
_entity.id
_entity.type
_entity.pdbx_description
1 polymer ?
#
loop_
_entity_poly.entity_id
_entity_poly.type
_entity_poly.pdbx_seq_one_letter_code
_entity_poly.pdbx_strand_id
1 'polypeptide(L)'
;MNKNTALASGWLVAALFAGMMLGGGFAPQAEKTGVVDLADVVARSQFGKGSEERFRAMRVQREGLLEFMNTYRIMTVEQATKLRDLSLKETSAAEKAELDKLKEDIKKTDAKNTELSTKTTQLTAEERALMQQYGTQAQQIGDLAQRWAQEFTNDLEGWVRKQDEETVKRVRD
;
A
#
# COMPACT_ATOMS: atom_id res chain seq x y z
N MET A 1 -38.89 -17.53 -18.43
CA MET A 1 -37.52 -17.75 -18.94
C MET A 1 -37.24 -16.74 -20.04
N ASN A 2 -36.38 -15.75 -19.79
CA ASN A 2 -35.33 -15.40 -20.76
C ASN A 2 -34.23 -14.57 -20.08
N LYS A 3 -33.00 -14.96 -20.41
CA LYS A 3 -31.74 -14.58 -19.80
C LYS A 3 -31.24 -13.29 -20.46
N ASN A 4 -30.63 -12.39 -19.69
CA ASN A 4 -29.46 -11.56 -20.05
C ASN A 4 -29.27 -10.41 -19.05
N THR A 5 -28.71 -10.71 -17.88
CA THR A 5 -28.02 -9.72 -17.04
C THR A 5 -26.71 -10.34 -16.58
N ALA A 6 -25.74 -10.37 -17.48
CA ALA A 6 -24.36 -10.62 -17.16
C ALA A 6 -23.52 -9.67 -18.00
N LEU A 7 -22.46 -9.14 -17.37
CA LEU A 7 -21.38 -8.33 -17.93
C LEU A 7 -21.60 -6.81 -17.91
N ALA A 8 -21.23 -6.20 -16.78
CA ALA A 8 -20.36 -5.03 -16.74
C ALA A 8 -19.78 -4.84 -15.33
N SER A 9 -19.20 -5.90 -14.76
CA SER A 9 -18.34 -5.79 -13.57
C SER A 9 -16.93 -5.47 -14.05
N GLY A 10 -16.74 -4.25 -14.55
CA GLY A 10 -15.50 -3.78 -15.16
C GLY A 10 -15.01 -2.50 -14.47
N TRP A 11 -13.91 -2.65 -13.73
CA TRP A 11 -12.91 -1.62 -13.40
C TRP A 11 -13.38 -0.27 -12.83
N LEU A 12 -13.55 -0.17 -11.50
CA LEU A 12 -13.45 1.10 -10.77
C LEU A 12 -12.91 0.93 -9.34
N VAL A 13 -11.65 0.49 -9.22
CA VAL A 13 -10.86 0.63 -7.97
C VAL A 13 -9.59 1.47 -8.21
N ALA A 14 -9.63 2.39 -9.20
CA ALA A 14 -8.55 3.34 -9.47
C ALA A 14 -8.81 4.75 -8.89
N ALA A 15 -9.99 5.00 -8.30
CA ALA A 15 -10.38 6.35 -7.87
C ALA A 15 -9.94 6.73 -6.44
N LEU A 16 -9.47 5.79 -5.62
CA LEU A 16 -9.24 6.04 -4.19
C LEU A 16 -7.82 6.49 -3.83
N PHE A 17 -6.90 6.55 -4.79
CA PHE A 17 -5.52 7.06 -4.60
C PHE A 17 -5.25 8.40 -5.30
N ALA A 18 -6.23 9.01 -5.96
CA ALA A 18 -6.06 10.28 -6.69
C ALA A 18 -6.17 11.55 -5.79
N GLY A 19 -6.30 11.39 -4.47
CA GLY A 19 -6.62 12.50 -3.56
C GLY A 19 -5.45 13.21 -2.86
N MET A 20 -4.19 12.86 -3.11
CA MET A 20 -3.05 13.35 -2.32
C MET A 20 -1.88 13.91 -3.14
N MET A 21 -2.17 14.60 -4.25
CA MET A 21 -1.15 15.24 -5.10
C MET A 21 -1.15 16.77 -5.04
N LEU A 22 -1.56 17.38 -3.92
CA LEU A 22 -1.40 18.82 -3.71
C LEU A 22 -1.10 19.16 -2.24
N GLY A 23 0.19 19.34 -1.92
CA GLY A 23 0.58 20.10 -0.71
C GLY A 23 1.87 19.65 -0.01
N GLY A 24 3.03 20.15 -0.48
CA GLY A 24 4.09 20.65 0.42
C GLY A 24 5.18 19.70 0.93
N GLY A 25 6.42 20.08 0.65
CA GLY A 25 7.55 19.90 1.58
C GLY A 25 8.58 18.84 1.20
N PHE A 26 9.79 19.29 0.89
CA PHE A 26 10.99 18.46 0.84
C PHE A 26 11.17 17.70 2.17
N ALA A 27 11.08 16.36 2.15
CA ALA A 27 11.65 15.51 3.18
C ALA A 27 12.95 14.89 2.65
N PRO A 28 14.06 14.93 3.40
CA PRO A 28 15.31 14.32 2.99
C PRO A 28 15.10 12.81 2.85
N GLN A 29 15.69 12.22 1.81
CA GLN A 29 15.58 10.80 1.44
C GLN A 29 15.63 9.87 2.66
N ALA A 30 14.47 9.46 3.16
CA ALA A 30 14.33 8.16 3.77
C ALA A 30 14.61 7.15 2.65
N GLU A 31 15.63 6.31 2.82
CA GLU A 31 16.08 5.31 1.85
C GLU A 31 14.89 4.69 1.10
N LYS A 32 14.81 5.03 -0.20
CA LYS A 32 13.74 4.66 -1.13
C LYS A 32 13.83 3.21 -1.58
N THR A 33 14.42 2.32 -0.78
CA THR A 33 14.81 0.98 -1.23
C THR A 33 13.59 0.15 -1.65
N GLY A 34 12.46 0.27 -0.93
CA GLY A 34 11.26 -0.53 -1.24
C GLY A 34 10.46 -0.12 -2.49
N VAL A 35 10.53 1.14 -2.94
CA VAL A 35 9.78 1.62 -4.13
C VAL A 35 10.62 1.47 -5.40
N VAL A 36 11.94 1.64 -5.29
CA VAL A 36 12.88 1.52 -6.41
C VAL A 36 12.84 0.09 -7.00
N ASP A 37 12.78 -0.94 -6.16
CA ASP A 37 12.77 -2.33 -6.61
C ASP A 37 11.49 -2.69 -7.41
N LEU A 38 10.33 -2.15 -7.01
CA LEU A 38 9.08 -2.38 -7.74
C LEU A 38 9.07 -1.71 -9.12
N ALA A 39 9.70 -0.55 -9.25
CA ALA A 39 9.84 0.16 -10.53
C ALA A 39 10.75 -0.59 -11.51
N ASP A 40 11.81 -1.24 -11.02
CA ASP A 40 12.74 -2.03 -11.84
C ASP A 40 12.07 -3.26 -12.46
N VAL A 41 11.13 -3.91 -11.76
CA VAL A 41 10.35 -5.04 -12.32
C VAL A 41 9.52 -4.59 -13.54
N VAL A 42 8.99 -3.36 -13.52
CA VAL A 42 8.24 -2.78 -14.64
C VAL A 42 9.12 -2.56 -15.87
N ALA A 43 10.31 -2.01 -15.67
CA ALA A 43 11.22 -1.68 -16.77
C ALA A 43 11.66 -2.91 -17.56
N ARG A 44 11.64 -4.09 -16.92
CA ARG A 44 12.07 -5.37 -17.51
C ARG A 44 10.96 -6.10 -18.27
N SER A 45 9.70 -5.72 -18.09
CA SER A 45 8.56 -6.48 -18.64
C SER A 45 8.02 -5.90 -19.95
N GLN A 46 7.91 -6.71 -21.01
CA GLN A 46 7.18 -6.37 -22.24
C GLN A 46 5.78 -7.00 -22.22
N PHE A 47 4.72 -6.18 -22.11
CA PHE A 47 3.35 -6.68 -22.05
C PHE A 47 2.48 -6.24 -23.24
N GLY A 48 1.45 -7.02 -23.54
CA GLY A 48 0.30 -6.60 -24.35
C GLY A 48 -0.64 -5.68 -23.57
N LYS A 49 -1.37 -4.79 -24.26
CA LYS A 49 -2.14 -3.67 -23.67
C LYS A 49 -3.04 -4.04 -22.47
N GLY A 50 -3.72 -5.20 -22.49
CA GLY A 50 -4.63 -5.61 -21.40
C GLY A 50 -3.93 -6.17 -20.15
N SER A 51 -2.73 -6.77 -20.31
CA SER A 51 -1.94 -7.27 -19.17
C SER A 51 -1.17 -6.11 -18.50
N GLU A 52 -0.80 -5.09 -19.27
CA GLU A 52 -0.14 -3.89 -18.76
C GLU A 52 -1.00 -3.11 -17.75
N GLU A 53 -2.29 -2.92 -18.02
CA GLU A 53 -3.20 -2.19 -17.11
C GLU A 53 -3.37 -2.90 -15.76
N ARG A 54 -3.53 -4.23 -15.79
CA ARG A 54 -3.64 -5.04 -14.57
C ARG A 54 -2.34 -5.02 -13.76
N PHE A 55 -1.21 -5.11 -14.43
CA PHE A 55 0.10 -5.01 -13.79
C PHE A 55 0.32 -3.64 -13.15
N ARG A 56 0.02 -2.56 -13.88
CA ARG A 56 0.09 -1.18 -13.36
C ARG A 56 -0.81 -1.01 -12.14
N ALA A 57 -2.03 -1.54 -12.17
CA ALA A 57 -2.96 -1.47 -11.03
C ALA A 57 -2.42 -2.21 -9.80
N MET A 58 -1.91 -3.43 -9.97
CA MET A 58 -1.30 -4.21 -8.88
C MET A 58 -0.10 -3.50 -8.25
N ARG A 59 0.73 -2.87 -9.09
CA ARG A 59 1.87 -2.07 -8.64
C ARG A 59 1.43 -0.85 -7.85
N VAL A 60 0.55 -0.03 -8.40
CA VAL A 60 0.08 1.22 -7.75
C VAL A 60 -0.55 0.93 -6.38
N GLN A 61 -1.34 -0.15 -6.25
CA GLN A 61 -1.93 -0.53 -4.97
C GLN A 61 -0.86 -0.91 -3.93
N ARG A 62 0.17 -1.66 -4.34
CA ARG A 62 1.27 -2.11 -3.47
C ARG A 62 2.19 -0.95 -3.08
N GLU A 63 2.59 -0.12 -4.05
CA GLU A 63 3.38 1.08 -3.81
C GLU A 63 2.64 2.05 -2.88
N GLY A 64 1.36 2.31 -3.14
CA GLY A 64 0.55 3.21 -2.31
C GLY A 64 0.36 2.70 -0.88
N LEU A 65 0.29 1.38 -0.67
CA LEU A 65 0.27 0.79 0.67
C LEU A 65 1.61 1.00 1.39
N LEU A 66 2.74 0.70 0.75
CA LEU A 66 4.07 0.87 1.32
C LEU A 66 4.36 2.35 1.63
N GLU A 67 3.96 3.26 0.74
CA GLU A 67 4.10 4.69 0.94
C GLU A 67 3.27 5.18 2.13
N PHE A 68 2.03 4.68 2.28
CA PHE A 68 1.20 4.99 3.43
C PHE A 68 1.84 4.51 4.74
N MET A 69 2.34 3.26 4.78
CA MET A 69 3.02 2.73 5.95
C MET A 69 4.32 3.46 6.28
N ASN A 70 5.05 3.90 5.25
CA ASN A 70 6.27 4.68 5.43
C ASN A 70 5.99 6.07 5.98
N THR A 71 4.87 6.67 5.57
CA THR A 71 4.42 8.01 6.00
C THR A 71 3.86 7.97 7.42
N TYR A 72 3.00 7.00 7.72
CA TYR A 72 2.32 6.87 9.01
C TYR A 72 2.81 5.60 9.71
N ARG A 73 3.98 5.65 10.34
CA ARG A 73 4.63 4.46 10.91
C ARG A 73 4.02 4.02 12.25
N ILE A 74 3.22 4.88 12.86
CA ILE A 74 2.63 4.61 14.18
C ILE A 74 1.30 3.87 14.00
N MET A 75 1.39 2.57 13.84
CA MET A 75 0.24 1.67 13.81
C MET A 75 0.59 0.30 14.40
N THR A 76 -0.43 -0.46 14.77
CA THR A 76 -0.27 -1.86 15.18
C THR A 76 -0.09 -2.78 13.97
N VAL A 77 0.49 -3.96 14.18
CA VAL A 77 0.65 -4.98 13.13
C VAL A 77 -0.71 -5.46 12.62
N GLU A 78 -1.71 -5.52 13.50
CA GLU A 78 -3.09 -5.87 13.17
C GLU A 78 -3.72 -4.82 12.24
N GLN A 79 -3.54 -3.52 12.55
CA GLN A 79 -4.00 -2.43 11.68
C GLN A 79 -3.30 -2.48 10.32
N ALA A 80 -1.99 -2.69 10.29
CA ALA A 80 -1.24 -2.83 9.03
C ALA A 80 -1.77 -4.01 8.21
N THR A 81 -1.98 -5.17 8.84
CA THR A 81 -2.47 -6.38 8.16
C THR A 81 -3.86 -6.16 7.59
N LYS A 82 -4.78 -5.58 8.38
CA LYS A 82 -6.12 -5.21 7.90
C LYS A 82 -6.06 -4.20 6.75
N LEU A 83 -5.13 -3.24 6.82
CA LEU A 83 -4.90 -2.26 5.76
C LEU A 83 -4.46 -2.95 4.46
N ARG A 84 -3.52 -3.90 4.53
CA ARG A 84 -3.09 -4.72 3.38
C ARG A 84 -4.26 -5.49 2.78
N ASP A 85 -4.98 -6.23 3.60
CA ASP A 85 -6.07 -7.10 3.15
C ASP A 85 -7.20 -6.32 2.46
N LEU A 86 -7.54 -5.14 2.98
CA LEU A 86 -8.54 -4.27 2.38
C LEU A 86 -8.03 -3.51 1.16
N SER A 87 -6.72 -3.20 1.08
CA SER A 87 -6.16 -2.40 -0.02
C SER A 87 -5.84 -3.23 -1.27
N LEU A 88 -5.52 -4.52 -1.11
CA LEU A 88 -5.09 -5.38 -2.21
C LEU A 88 -6.20 -6.23 -2.84
N LYS A 89 -7.40 -6.26 -2.23
CA LYS A 89 -8.57 -6.99 -2.76
C LYS A 89 -9.57 -6.05 -3.44
N GLU A 90 -10.44 -6.63 -4.25
CA GLU A 90 -11.67 -5.93 -4.64
C GLU A 90 -12.58 -5.78 -3.42
N THR A 91 -12.87 -4.54 -3.06
CA THR A 91 -13.65 -4.19 -1.87
C THR A 91 -15.06 -3.76 -2.24
N SER A 92 -16.02 -4.26 -1.47
CA SER A 92 -17.39 -3.74 -1.43
C SER A 92 -17.43 -2.30 -0.89
N ALA A 93 -18.56 -1.61 -1.07
CA ALA A 93 -18.72 -0.25 -0.54
C ALA A 93 -18.55 -0.18 0.99
N ALA A 94 -19.00 -1.21 1.72
CA ALA A 94 -18.83 -1.30 3.17
C ALA A 94 -17.36 -1.45 3.56
N GLU A 95 -16.62 -2.31 2.86
CA GLU A 95 -15.19 -2.52 3.10
C GLU A 95 -14.34 -1.28 2.75
N LYS A 96 -14.77 -0.48 1.76
CA LYS A 96 -14.15 0.82 1.47
C LYS A 96 -14.32 1.80 2.63
N ALA A 97 -15.51 1.90 3.21
CA ALA A 97 -15.75 2.73 4.38
C ALA A 97 -14.91 2.28 5.59
N GLU A 98 -14.76 0.96 5.78
CA GLU A 98 -13.85 0.42 6.80
C GLU A 98 -12.39 0.78 6.55
N LEU A 99 -11.94 0.71 5.29
CA LEU A 99 -10.58 1.08 4.90
C LEU A 99 -10.31 2.56 5.18
N ASP A 100 -11.24 3.44 4.82
CA ASP A 100 -11.10 4.88 5.03
C ASP A 100 -11.05 5.22 6.51
N LYS A 101 -11.94 4.64 7.30
CA LYS A 101 -11.92 4.78 8.77
C LYS A 101 -10.61 4.29 9.37
N LEU A 102 -10.11 3.13 8.94
CA LEU A 102 -8.84 2.57 9.40
C LEU A 102 -7.67 3.53 9.09
N LYS A 103 -7.63 4.11 7.88
CA LYS A 103 -6.62 5.09 7.49
C LYS A 103 -6.71 6.36 8.34
N GLU A 104 -7.91 6.85 8.62
CA GLU A 104 -8.10 8.02 9.48
C GLU A 104 -7.62 7.77 10.92
N ASP A 105 -7.91 6.60 11.48
CA ASP A 105 -7.49 6.24 12.84
C ASP A 105 -5.96 6.14 12.94
N ILE A 106 -5.30 5.60 11.91
CA ILE A 106 -3.83 5.58 11.81
C ILE A 106 -3.28 7.01 11.73
N LYS A 107 -3.84 7.85 10.86
CA LYS A 107 -3.42 9.27 10.72
C LYS A 107 -3.56 10.04 12.03
N LYS A 108 -4.64 9.82 12.78
CA LYS A 108 -4.84 10.45 14.11
C LYS A 108 -3.78 9.99 15.11
N THR A 109 -3.42 8.71 15.09
CA THR A 109 -2.38 8.15 15.97
C THR A 109 -1.03 8.79 15.68
N ASP A 110 -0.68 8.90 14.40
CA ASP A 110 0.56 9.55 13.96
C ASP A 110 0.59 11.06 14.24
N ALA A 111 -0.54 11.75 14.06
CA ALA A 111 -0.68 13.16 14.46
C ALA A 111 -0.47 13.35 15.97
N LYS A 112 -1.02 12.44 16.80
CA LYS A 112 -0.78 12.45 18.25
C LYS A 112 0.69 12.20 18.59
N ASN A 113 1.38 11.31 17.87
CA ASN A 113 2.82 11.13 18.04
C ASN A 113 3.60 12.42 17.73
N THR A 114 3.23 13.11 16.65
CA THR A 114 3.83 14.40 16.28
C THR A 114 3.58 15.47 17.35
N GLU A 115 2.35 15.55 17.87
CA GLU A 115 1.99 16.46 18.97
C GLU A 115 2.85 16.19 20.20
N LEU A 116 2.95 14.93 20.64
CA LEU A 116 3.77 14.56 21.81
C LEU A 116 5.26 14.82 21.59
N SER A 117 5.76 14.59 20.37
CA SER A 117 7.17 14.78 20.02
C SER A 117 7.55 16.27 19.92
N THR A 118 6.60 17.14 19.62
CA THR A 118 6.81 18.60 19.51
C THR A 118 6.41 19.38 20.75
N LYS A 119 5.85 18.69 21.75
CA LYS A 119 5.44 19.27 23.03
C LYS A 119 6.65 19.85 23.76
N THR A 120 6.63 21.15 23.99
CA THR A 120 7.71 21.88 24.68
C THR A 120 7.60 21.82 26.20
N THR A 121 6.44 21.41 26.72
CA THR A 121 6.18 21.24 28.14
C THR A 121 6.59 19.84 28.61
N GLN A 122 6.81 19.69 29.92
CA GLN A 122 7.25 18.42 30.48
C GLN A 122 6.20 17.32 30.25
N LEU A 123 6.59 16.26 29.53
CA LEU A 123 5.74 15.10 29.28
C LEU A 123 5.35 14.42 30.60
N THR A 124 4.09 14.01 30.71
CA THR A 124 3.61 13.17 31.82
C THR A 124 4.23 11.77 31.73
N ALA A 125 4.11 10.98 32.81
CA ALA A 125 4.59 9.59 32.80
C ALA A 125 3.86 8.74 31.74
N GLU A 126 2.56 8.96 31.57
CA GLU A 126 1.71 8.29 30.59
C GLU A 126 2.10 8.66 29.15
N GLU A 127 2.38 9.94 28.90
CA GLU A 127 2.82 10.42 27.59
C GLU A 127 4.19 9.84 27.20
N ARG A 128 5.11 9.71 28.16
CA ARG A 128 6.41 9.07 27.93
C ARG A 128 6.26 7.58 27.62
N ALA A 129 5.39 6.87 28.33
CA ALA A 129 5.10 5.47 28.04
C ALA A 129 4.51 5.28 26.64
N LEU A 130 3.61 6.20 26.24
CA LEU A 130 3.01 6.18 24.91
C LEU A 130 4.05 6.45 23.81
N MET A 131 4.98 7.39 24.02
CA MET A 131 6.08 7.62 23.06
C MET A 131 7.01 6.43 22.91
N GLN A 132 7.29 5.70 24.01
CA GLN A 132 8.07 4.45 23.93
C GLN A 132 7.33 3.36 23.14
N GLN A 133 6.02 3.24 23.34
CA GLN A 133 5.18 2.33 22.57
C GLN A 133 5.18 2.70 21.08
N TYR A 134 5.04 3.99 20.75
CA TYR A 134 5.10 4.48 19.38
C TYR A 134 6.45 4.21 18.71
N GLY A 135 7.55 4.37 19.44
CA GLY A 135 8.88 3.98 18.93
C GLY A 135 8.96 2.49 18.58
N THR A 136 8.40 1.63 19.44
CA THR A 136 8.34 0.18 19.19
C THR A 136 7.49 -0.16 17.97
N GLN A 137 6.31 0.48 17.85
CA GLN A 137 5.43 0.31 16.69
C GLN A 137 6.11 0.77 15.40
N ALA A 138 6.76 1.93 15.41
CA ALA A 138 7.46 2.46 14.24
C ALA A 138 8.53 1.48 13.72
N GLN A 139 9.28 0.85 14.62
CA GLN A 139 10.27 -0.16 14.25
C GLN A 139 9.61 -1.41 13.66
N GLN A 140 8.60 -1.96 14.34
CA GLN A 140 7.87 -3.15 13.86
C GLN A 140 7.23 -2.93 12.48
N ILE A 141 6.66 -1.75 12.25
CA ILE A 141 6.05 -1.38 10.99
C ILE A 141 7.10 -1.14 9.90
N GLY A 142 8.26 -0.60 10.24
CA GLY A 142 9.40 -0.51 9.33
C GLY A 142 9.86 -1.90 8.85
N ASP A 143 10.08 -2.83 9.76
CA ASP A 143 10.49 -4.20 9.46
C ASP A 143 9.40 -4.95 8.65
N LEU A 144 8.13 -4.70 8.96
CA LEU A 144 7.00 -5.27 8.22
C LEU A 144 6.92 -4.72 6.80
N ALA A 145 7.06 -3.39 6.62
CA ALA A 145 7.03 -2.75 5.32
C ALA A 145 8.17 -3.26 4.42
N GLN A 146 9.37 -3.46 4.98
CA GLN A 146 10.50 -4.03 4.22
C GLN A 146 10.22 -5.47 3.76
N ARG A 147 9.68 -6.31 4.64
CA ARG A 147 9.27 -7.67 4.27
C ARG A 147 8.22 -7.67 3.18
N TRP A 148 7.21 -6.81 3.30
CA TRP A 148 6.17 -6.68 2.28
C TRP A 148 6.69 -6.13 0.96
N ALA A 149 7.65 -5.21 0.97
CA ALA A 149 8.30 -4.76 -0.26
C ALA A 149 8.95 -5.94 -1.00
N GLN A 150 9.69 -6.79 -0.29
CA GLN A 150 10.28 -8.01 -0.88
C GLN A 150 9.21 -8.99 -1.38
N GLU A 151 8.16 -9.24 -0.60
CA GLU A 151 7.02 -10.08 -1.02
C GLU A 151 6.36 -9.53 -2.29
N PHE A 152 6.10 -8.22 -2.34
CA PHE A 152 5.45 -7.56 -3.46
C PHE A 152 6.30 -7.58 -4.72
N THR A 153 7.61 -7.40 -4.60
CA THR A 153 8.55 -7.56 -5.72
C THR A 153 8.49 -8.98 -6.25
N ASN A 154 8.61 -9.99 -5.38
CA ASN A 154 8.54 -11.40 -5.78
C ASN A 154 7.20 -11.76 -6.44
N ASP A 155 6.08 -11.24 -5.92
CA ASP A 155 4.74 -11.41 -6.48
C ASP A 155 4.64 -10.86 -7.91
N LEU A 156 5.13 -9.63 -8.11
CA LEU A 156 5.10 -8.99 -9.42
C LEU A 156 6.00 -9.71 -10.42
N GLU A 157 7.21 -10.10 -10.03
CA GLU A 157 8.11 -10.90 -10.87
C GLU A 157 7.53 -12.27 -11.22
N GLY A 158 6.91 -12.93 -10.23
CA GLY A 158 6.20 -14.19 -10.45
C GLY A 158 5.04 -14.04 -11.42
N TRP A 159 4.32 -12.93 -11.35
CA TRP A 159 3.24 -12.62 -12.28
C TRP A 159 3.76 -12.36 -13.70
N VAL A 160 4.84 -11.58 -13.86
CA VAL A 160 5.49 -11.31 -15.16
C VAL A 160 5.88 -12.62 -15.84
N ARG A 161 6.63 -13.48 -15.13
CA ARG A 161 7.08 -14.78 -15.66
C ARG A 161 5.91 -15.65 -16.16
N LYS A 162 4.81 -15.69 -15.42
CA LYS A 162 3.61 -16.44 -15.84
C LYS A 162 3.00 -15.88 -17.11
N GLN A 163 2.93 -14.56 -17.26
CA GLN A 163 2.40 -13.94 -18.47
C GLN A 163 3.29 -14.20 -19.69
N ASP A 164 4.62 -14.20 -19.51
CA ASP A 164 5.56 -14.54 -20.59
C ASP A 164 5.39 -15.99 -21.04
N GLU A 165 5.30 -16.94 -20.09
CA GLU A 165 5.06 -18.35 -20.38
C GLU A 165 3.73 -18.58 -21.13
N GLU A 166 2.65 -17.92 -20.71
CA GLU A 166 1.35 -17.99 -21.38
C GLU A 166 1.38 -17.41 -22.79
N THR A 167 2.17 -16.35 -23.01
CA THR A 167 2.32 -15.72 -24.33
C THR A 167 3.11 -16.62 -25.26
N VAL A 168 4.22 -17.21 -24.80
CA VAL A 168 5.02 -18.16 -25.58
C VAL A 168 4.22 -19.40 -25.96
N LYS A 169 3.40 -19.96 -25.04
CA LYS A 169 2.50 -21.08 -25.35
C LYS A 169 1.51 -20.72 -26.46
N ARG A 170 0.85 -19.56 -26.36
CA ARG A 170 -0.10 -19.07 -27.38
C ARG A 170 0.51 -18.81 -28.76
N VAL A 171 1.81 -18.52 -28.84
CA VAL A 171 2.52 -18.34 -30.12
C VAL A 171 2.96 -19.67 -30.72
N ARG A 172 3.12 -20.70 -29.88
CA ARG A 172 3.57 -22.04 -30.29
C ARG A 172 2.43 -22.94 -30.76
N ASP A 173 1.22 -22.76 -30.23
CA ASP A 173 -0.02 -23.42 -30.66
C ASP A 173 -0.62 -22.75 -31.91
#